data_AF-Q1KS31-F1
#
_entry.id   AF-Q1KS31-F1
#
_cell.length_a   1.000
_cell.length_b   1.000
_cell.length_c   1.000
_cell.angle_alpha   90.00
_cell.angle_beta   90.00
_cell.angle_gamma   90.00
#
_symmetry.space_group_name_H-M   'P 1'
#
loop_
_entity.id
_entity.type
_entity.pdbx_description
1 polymer ?
#
loop_
_entity_poly.entity_id
_entity_poly.type
_entity_poly.pdbx_seq_one_letter_code
_entity_poly.pdbx_strand_id
1 'polypeptide(L)'
;MADIQTERAYQKQPTIFQNKKRVLLGETGKEKLPRYYKNIGLGFKTPKEAIEGTYIDKKCPFTGNVSIRGRILSGAVTKMKMQRTIVIRRDYLHYIRKYNRFEKRHKNMSVHLSPCFRDVQIGDIVTVGECRPLSKTVRFNV
;
A
#
# COMPACT_ATOMS: atom_id res chain seq x y z
N MET A 1 -15.97 8.28 -1.22
CA MET A 1 -14.99 7.54 -0.40
C MET A 1 -15.77 6.76 0.63
N ALA A 2 -15.49 5.47 0.85
CA ALA A 2 -16.15 4.73 1.93
C ALA A 2 -15.88 5.39 3.28
N ASP A 3 -16.85 5.33 4.19
CA ASP A 3 -16.70 5.84 5.54
C ASP A 3 -15.47 5.22 6.22
N ILE A 4 -14.73 6.04 6.96
CA ILE A 4 -13.48 5.64 7.62
C ILE A 4 -13.78 4.65 8.78
N GLN A 5 -14.98 4.74 9.34
CA GLN A 5 -15.43 4.04 10.54
C GLN A 5 -16.36 2.87 10.20
N THR A 6 -15.91 1.96 9.34
CA THR A 6 -16.66 0.71 9.03
C THR A 6 -16.45 -0.38 10.08
N GLU A 7 -15.34 -0.30 10.81
CA GLU A 7 -14.94 -1.30 11.80
C GLU A 7 -15.50 -0.97 13.18
N ARG A 8 -15.64 -1.97 14.05
CA ARG A 8 -16.15 -1.79 15.43
C ARG A 8 -15.28 -0.86 16.29
N ALA A 9 -13.96 -0.86 16.04
CA ALA A 9 -13.03 0.00 16.75
C ALA A 9 -12.82 1.31 16.00
N TYR A 10 -12.77 2.43 16.73
CA TYR A 10 -12.52 3.74 16.16
C TYR A 10 -11.16 3.80 15.46
N GLN A 11 -11.16 4.09 14.16
CA GLN A 11 -9.97 4.17 13.32
C GLN A 11 -9.38 5.58 13.33
N LYS A 12 -8.11 5.70 13.74
CA LYS A 12 -7.34 6.96 13.73
C LYS A 12 -5.86 6.70 13.45
N GLN A 13 -5.13 7.72 13.03
CA GLN A 13 -3.67 7.64 12.93
C GLN A 13 -3.06 7.74 14.34
N PRO A 14 -2.14 6.83 14.73
CA PRO A 14 -1.57 6.83 16.08
C PRO A 14 -0.62 8.01 16.31
N THR A 15 -0.05 8.58 15.25
CA THR A 15 0.90 9.69 15.30
C THR A 15 0.24 11.06 15.46
N ILE A 16 -1.09 11.14 15.32
CA ILE A 16 -1.83 12.40 15.38
C ILE A 16 -2.80 12.40 16.55
N PHE A 17 -2.61 13.36 17.43
CA PHE A 17 -3.58 13.66 18.48
C PHE A 17 -4.71 14.51 17.92
N GLN A 18 -5.92 13.93 17.86
CA GLN A 18 -7.10 14.60 17.26
C GLN A 18 -7.80 15.56 18.24
N ASN A 19 -7.66 15.34 19.55
CA ASN A 19 -8.38 16.09 20.57
C ASN A 19 -7.64 17.38 20.99
N LYS A 20 -7.03 18.07 20.02
CA LYS A 20 -6.36 19.35 20.28
C LYS A 20 -7.44 20.41 20.53
N LYS A 21 -7.51 20.93 21.76
CA LYS A 21 -8.43 22.01 22.12
C LYS A 21 -8.07 23.26 21.30
N ARG A 22 -9.06 23.87 20.67
CA ARG A 22 -8.89 25.17 19.99
C ARG A 22 -8.86 26.28 21.03
N VAL A 23 -7.98 27.25 20.83
CA VAL A 23 -8.00 28.49 21.61
C VAL A 23 -9.25 29.27 21.18
N LEU A 24 -10.02 29.77 22.14
CA LEU A 24 -11.32 30.39 21.94
C LEU A 24 -11.29 31.67 21.06
N LEU A 25 -10.11 32.24 20.80
CA LEU A 25 -9.90 33.51 20.08
C LEU A 25 -9.59 33.39 18.57
N GLY A 26 -9.53 32.17 18.00
CA GLY A 26 -9.20 31.98 16.57
C GLY A 26 -10.43 31.85 15.68
N GLU A 27 -10.44 32.56 14.53
CA GLU A 27 -11.52 32.52 13.54
C GLU A 27 -11.92 31.09 13.13
N THR A 28 -13.22 30.89 13.00
CA THR A 28 -13.94 29.61 13.00
C THR A 28 -13.88 28.87 11.66
N GLY A 29 -12.70 28.44 11.24
CA GLY A 29 -12.56 27.41 10.21
C GLY A 29 -12.64 26.01 10.82
N LYS A 30 -13.37 25.05 10.24
CA LYS A 30 -13.14 23.63 10.55
C LYS A 30 -11.76 23.24 10.00
N GLU A 31 -10.68 23.55 10.74
CA GLU A 31 -9.35 23.02 10.43
C GLU A 31 -9.45 21.49 10.26
N LYS A 32 -9.12 21.02 9.05
CA LYS A 32 -9.00 19.60 8.79
C LYS A 32 -7.92 19.06 9.72
N LEU A 33 -8.20 17.94 10.37
CA LEU A 33 -7.19 17.25 11.17
C LEU A 33 -5.93 17.03 10.30
N PRO A 34 -4.73 17.40 10.79
CA PRO A 34 -3.51 17.17 10.03
C PRO A 34 -3.39 15.68 9.74
N ARG A 35 -2.86 15.33 8.56
CA ARG A 35 -2.67 13.94 8.13
C ARG A 35 -1.19 13.59 8.14
N TYR A 36 -0.87 12.44 8.72
CA TYR A 36 0.48 11.93 8.76
C TYR A 36 0.75 11.14 7.50
N TYR A 37 1.82 11.52 6.82
CA TYR A 37 2.40 10.78 5.70
C TYR A 37 3.93 10.85 5.83
N LYS A 38 4.62 9.92 5.20
CA LYS A 38 6.08 9.87 5.16
C LYS A 38 6.57 9.50 3.77
N ASN A 39 7.79 9.92 3.46
CA ASN A 39 8.52 9.41 2.31
C ASN A 39 9.08 8.01 2.63
N ILE A 40 8.99 7.09 1.68
CA ILE A 40 9.48 5.70 1.81
C ILE A 40 10.97 5.62 1.45
N GLY A 41 11.50 6.58 0.69
CA GLY A 41 12.84 6.52 0.12
C GLY A 41 12.88 5.74 -1.20
N LEU A 42 14.09 5.36 -1.63
CA LEU A 42 14.34 4.58 -2.87
C LEU A 42 13.80 5.25 -4.15
N GLY A 43 13.61 6.58 -4.13
CA GLY A 43 13.12 7.36 -5.28
C GLY A 43 11.60 7.29 -5.53
N PHE A 44 10.83 6.61 -4.67
CA PHE A 44 9.38 6.54 -4.83
C PHE A 44 8.69 7.83 -4.38
N LYS A 45 7.76 8.32 -5.20
CA LYS A 45 6.97 9.52 -4.89
C LYS A 45 5.78 9.17 -4.00
N THR A 46 5.50 10.02 -3.02
CA THR A 46 4.29 9.93 -2.20
C THR A 46 3.07 10.34 -3.05
N PRO A 47 2.06 9.48 -3.22
CA PRO A 47 0.87 9.82 -4.01
C PRO A 47 0.04 10.90 -3.31
N LYS A 48 -0.65 11.74 -4.10
CA LYS A 48 -1.52 12.81 -3.56
C LYS A 48 -2.63 12.23 -2.70
N GLU A 49 -3.13 11.06 -3.09
CA GLU A 49 -4.15 10.28 -2.37
C GLU A 49 -3.67 9.85 -0.98
N ALA A 50 -2.36 9.71 -0.74
CA ALA A 50 -1.84 9.45 0.60
C ALA A 50 -1.79 10.71 1.46
N ILE A 51 -1.52 11.88 0.87
CA ILE A 51 -1.40 13.17 1.55
C ILE A 51 -2.77 13.74 1.90
N GLU A 52 -3.74 13.64 0.98
CA GLU A 52 -5.07 14.26 1.10
C GLU A 52 -6.16 13.24 1.41
N GLY A 53 -5.90 11.95 1.23
CA GLY A 53 -6.89 10.90 1.45
C GLY A 53 -7.32 10.81 2.91
N THR A 54 -8.47 10.19 3.14
CA THR A 54 -9.05 10.08 4.49
C THR A 54 -8.94 8.68 5.09
N TYR A 55 -8.48 7.69 4.31
CA TYR A 55 -8.40 6.30 4.74
C TYR A 55 -7.44 6.09 5.91
N ILE A 56 -7.73 5.11 6.77
CA ILE A 56 -6.85 4.65 7.84
C ILE A 56 -6.39 3.24 7.53
N ASP A 57 -5.10 3.09 7.24
CA ASP A 57 -4.48 1.80 6.98
C ASP A 57 -3.10 1.71 7.61
N LYS A 58 -2.96 0.82 8.61
CA LYS A 58 -1.68 0.57 9.30
C LYS A 58 -0.65 -0.10 8.39
N LYS A 59 -1.10 -0.75 7.32
CA LYS A 59 -0.25 -1.47 6.35
C LYS A 59 0.19 -0.60 5.18
N CYS A 60 -0.33 0.63 5.03
CA CYS A 60 0.12 1.56 4.00
C CYS A 60 1.61 1.91 4.19
N PRO A 61 2.43 1.91 3.13
CA PRO A 61 3.84 2.25 3.28
C PRO A 61 4.06 3.76 3.45
N PHE A 62 3.12 4.61 3.01
CA PHE A 62 3.19 6.07 3.13
C PHE A 62 2.57 6.65 4.40
N THR A 63 1.44 6.11 4.88
CA THR A 63 0.69 6.67 6.02
C THR A 63 0.70 5.78 7.25
N GLY A 64 1.30 4.58 7.13
CA GLY A 64 1.41 3.58 8.19
C GLY A 64 2.85 3.34 8.66
N ASN A 65 2.99 2.35 9.54
CA ASN A 65 4.29 1.93 10.08
C ASN A 65 4.81 0.66 9.37
N VAL A 66 4.95 0.76 8.05
CA VAL A 66 5.62 -0.24 7.21
C VAL A 66 6.84 0.41 6.57
N SER A 67 7.97 -0.28 6.62
CA SER A 67 9.20 0.10 5.92
C SER A 67 9.38 -0.86 4.74
N ILE A 68 9.66 -0.30 3.57
CA ILE A 68 10.11 -1.07 2.41
C ILE A 68 11.61 -1.25 2.52
N ARG A 69 12.08 -2.47 2.32
CA ARG A 69 13.51 -2.83 2.40
C ARG A 69 13.79 -4.06 1.55
N GLY A 70 15.03 -4.20 1.06
CA GLY A 70 15.42 -5.37 0.29
C GLY A 70 14.93 -5.29 -1.15
N ARG A 71 14.15 -6.28 -1.58
CA ARG A 71 13.84 -6.47 -3.00
C ARG A 71 12.70 -5.57 -3.47
N ILE A 72 12.89 -4.95 -4.62
CA ILE A 72 11.83 -4.32 -5.42
C ILE A 72 11.56 -5.22 -6.61
N LEU A 73 10.29 -5.58 -6.81
CA LEU A 73 9.87 -6.51 -7.84
C LEU A 73 8.75 -5.88 -8.66
N SER A 74 8.57 -6.32 -9.90
CA SER A 74 7.43 -5.94 -10.72
C SER A 74 6.64 -7.18 -11.15
N GLY A 75 5.36 -6.98 -11.45
CA GLY A 75 4.47 -8.02 -11.94
C GLY A 75 3.14 -7.44 -12.43
N ALA A 76 2.40 -8.22 -13.21
CA ALA A 76 1.09 -7.82 -13.70
C ALA A 76 -0.01 -8.22 -12.72
N VAL A 77 -0.99 -7.35 -12.48
CA VAL A 77 -2.12 -7.65 -11.59
C VAL A 77 -3.02 -8.71 -12.24
N THR A 78 -3.28 -9.81 -11.54
CA THR A 78 -4.11 -10.92 -12.04
C THR A 78 -5.45 -11.02 -11.32
N LYS A 79 -5.48 -10.79 -10.00
CA LYS A 79 -6.72 -10.85 -9.21
C LYS A 79 -6.85 -9.63 -8.29
N MET A 80 -8.03 -9.03 -8.29
CA MET A 80 -8.43 -7.95 -7.39
C MET A 80 -9.74 -8.30 -6.67
N LYS A 81 -9.74 -9.39 -5.90
CA LYS A 81 -10.96 -9.93 -5.27
C LYS A 81 -11.05 -9.69 -3.76
N MET A 82 -9.90 -9.52 -3.10
CA MET A 82 -9.84 -9.32 -1.66
C MET A 82 -9.75 -7.83 -1.32
N GLN A 83 -10.29 -7.43 -0.18
CA GLN A 83 -10.13 -6.06 0.29
C GLN A 83 -8.65 -5.77 0.62
N ARG A 84 -8.11 -4.68 0.06
CA ARG A 84 -6.75 -4.18 0.30
C ARG A 84 -5.65 -5.21 -0.02
N THR A 85 -5.90 -6.22 -0.85
CA THR A 85 -4.90 -7.19 -1.28
C THR A 85 -5.19 -7.63 -2.70
N ILE A 86 -4.16 -7.55 -3.54
CA ILE A 86 -4.21 -8.02 -4.91
C ILE A 86 -3.28 -9.21 -5.10
N VAL A 87 -3.52 -10.00 -6.14
CA VAL A 87 -2.60 -11.05 -6.55
C VAL A 87 -1.92 -10.60 -7.84
N ILE A 88 -0.60 -10.48 -7.78
CA ILE A 88 0.23 -10.22 -8.96
C ILE A 88 0.75 -11.55 -9.51
N ARG A 89 0.90 -11.63 -10.82
CA ARG A 89 1.62 -12.70 -11.50
C ARG A 89 2.98 -12.16 -11.93
N ARG A 90 4.00 -12.94 -11.59
CA ARG A 90 5.37 -12.71 -12.02
C ARG A 90 5.78 -13.84 -12.93
N ASP A 91 5.82 -13.54 -14.22
CA ASP A 91 6.37 -14.45 -15.22
C ASP A 91 7.91 -14.31 -15.22
N TYR A 92 8.60 -15.45 -15.26
CA TYR A 92 10.07 -15.51 -15.29
C TYR A 92 10.52 -16.70 -16.12
N LEU A 93 11.71 -16.57 -16.72
CA LEU A 93 12.32 -17.64 -17.50
C LEU A 93 13.24 -18.47 -16.61
N HIS A 94 13.07 -19.79 -16.66
CA HIS A 94 13.96 -20.75 -16.01
C HIS A 94 14.87 -21.39 -17.06
N TYR A 95 16.18 -21.23 -16.92
CA TYR A 95 17.14 -21.80 -17.85
C TYR A 95 17.35 -23.29 -17.58
N ILE A 96 17.21 -24.14 -18.60
CA ILE A 96 17.46 -25.58 -18.51
C ILE A 96 18.80 -25.89 -19.18
N ARG A 97 19.84 -26.04 -18.36
CA ARG A 97 21.23 -26.27 -18.79
C ARG A 97 21.40 -27.49 -19.70
N LYS A 98 20.64 -28.58 -19.48
CA LYS A 98 20.74 -29.80 -20.30
C LYS A 98 20.37 -29.55 -21.77
N TYR A 99 19.39 -28.68 -22.02
CA TYR A 99 18.85 -28.44 -23.36
C TYR A 99 19.27 -27.08 -23.94
N ASN A 100 20.08 -26.30 -23.20
CA ASN A 100 20.46 -24.92 -23.55
C ASN A 100 19.27 -24.06 -23.99
N ARG A 101 18.11 -24.23 -23.33
CA ARG A 101 16.84 -23.56 -23.64
C ARG A 101 16.19 -23.02 -22.36
N PHE A 102 15.27 -22.07 -22.52
CA PHE A 102 14.48 -21.51 -21.41
C PHE A 102 13.07 -22.10 -21.37
N GLU A 103 12.56 -22.30 -20.17
CA GLU A 103 11.16 -22.63 -19.89
C GLU A 103 10.47 -21.41 -19.27
N LYS A 104 9.27 -21.07 -19.74
CA LYS A 104 8.44 -20.01 -19.14
C LYS A 104 7.76 -20.53 -17.88
N ARG A 105 8.03 -19.90 -16.74
CA ARG A 105 7.39 -20.18 -15.45
C ARG A 105 6.70 -18.94 -14.91
N HIS A 106 5.79 -19.16 -13.97
CA HIS A 106 5.10 -18.06 -13.30
C HIS A 106 4.97 -18.33 -11.81
N LYS A 107 4.88 -17.26 -11.01
CA LYS A 107 4.51 -17.30 -9.61
C LYS A 107 3.45 -16.25 -9.33
N ASN A 108 2.39 -16.67 -8.66
CA ASN A 108 1.37 -15.76 -8.15
C ASN A 108 1.76 -15.34 -6.73
N MET A 109 1.65 -14.06 -6.43
CA MET A 109 2.02 -13.48 -5.14
C MET A 109 0.89 -12.58 -4.65
N SER A 110 0.46 -12.79 -3.41
CA SER A 110 -0.47 -11.89 -2.73
C SER A 110 0.30 -10.67 -2.19
N VAL A 111 -0.14 -9.48 -2.57
CA VAL A 111 0.49 -8.20 -2.25
C VAL A 111 -0.56 -7.28 -1.63
N HIS A 112 -0.18 -6.55 -0.59
CA HIS A 112 -1.05 -5.53 -0.01
C HIS A 112 -1.25 -4.39 -1.01
N LEU A 113 -2.51 -4.03 -1.28
CA LEU A 113 -2.84 -2.84 -2.05
C LEU A 113 -3.32 -1.77 -1.10
N SER A 114 -2.47 -0.78 -0.85
CA SER A 114 -2.81 0.37 -0.02
C SER A 114 -3.92 1.21 -0.67
N PRO A 115 -4.90 1.74 0.08
CA PRO A 115 -6.00 2.55 -0.47
C PRO A 115 -5.59 3.88 -1.13
N CYS A 116 -4.30 4.24 -1.09
CA CYS A 116 -3.75 5.34 -1.89
C CYS A 116 -3.70 5.01 -3.39
N PHE A 117 -3.65 3.74 -3.77
CA PHE A 117 -3.66 3.32 -5.16
C PHE A 117 -5.05 2.77 -5.49
N ARG A 118 -5.90 3.63 -6.05
CA ARG A 118 -7.32 3.29 -6.35
C ARG A 118 -7.55 2.89 -7.79
N ASP A 119 -6.84 3.55 -8.71
CA ASP A 119 -7.03 3.39 -10.15
C ASP A 119 -6.14 2.26 -10.68
N VAL A 120 -6.18 1.11 -10.01
CA VAL A 120 -5.46 -0.10 -10.42
C VAL A 120 -6.47 -1.07 -11.02
N GLN A 121 -6.15 -1.61 -12.19
CA GLN A 121 -6.95 -2.60 -12.90
C GLN A 121 -6.18 -3.92 -13.07
N ILE A 122 -6.91 -4.97 -13.45
CA ILE A 122 -6.31 -6.26 -13.81
C ILE A 122 -5.56 -6.07 -15.13
N GLY A 123 -4.31 -6.52 -15.19
CA GLY A 123 -3.41 -6.34 -16.33
C GLY A 123 -2.37 -5.24 -16.13
N ASP A 124 -2.57 -4.32 -15.19
CA ASP A 124 -1.61 -3.25 -14.92
C ASP A 124 -0.29 -3.80 -14.40
N ILE A 125 0.81 -3.16 -14.82
CA ILE A 125 2.14 -3.46 -14.32
C ILE A 125 2.34 -2.68 -13.03
N VAL A 126 2.45 -3.41 -11.92
CA VAL A 126 2.69 -2.82 -10.60
C VAL A 126 4.11 -3.12 -10.13
N THR A 127 4.68 -2.14 -9.43
CA THR A 127 5.94 -2.30 -8.71
C THR A 127 5.63 -2.55 -7.24
N VAL A 128 6.29 -3.53 -6.64
CA VAL A 128 6.04 -3.97 -5.28
C VAL A 128 7.35 -4.04 -4.50
N GLY A 129 7.32 -3.53 -3.28
CA GLY A 129 8.46 -3.52 -2.37
C GLY A 129 8.35 -4.61 -1.31
N GLU A 130 9.46 -5.27 -1.01
CA GLU A 130 9.57 -6.19 0.11
C GLU A 130 9.40 -5.45 1.45
N CYS A 131 8.65 -6.06 2.36
CA CYS A 131 8.42 -5.53 3.69
C CYS A 131 8.40 -6.66 4.73
N ARG A 132 8.11 -6.32 5.99
CA ARG A 132 7.90 -7.36 7.01
C ARG A 132 6.61 -8.14 6.67
N PRO A 133 6.48 -9.41 7.07
CA PRO A 133 5.22 -10.13 6.90
C PRO A 133 4.03 -9.34 7.48
N LEU A 134 3.03 -9.07 6.63
CA LEU A 134 1.79 -8.34 6.99
C LEU A 134 0.61 -9.29 7.23
N SER A 135 0.69 -10.49 6.66
CA SER A 135 -0.24 -11.60 6.86
C SER A 135 0.48 -12.93 6.55
N LYS A 136 -0.25 -14.05 6.58
CA LYS A 136 0.27 -15.38 6.23
C LYS A 136 0.93 -15.41 4.86
N THR A 137 0.33 -14.74 3.87
CA THR A 137 0.80 -14.75 2.47
C THR A 137 1.42 -13.41 2.05
N VAL A 138 0.98 -12.29 2.62
CA VAL A 138 1.38 -10.95 2.20
C VAL A 138 2.68 -10.53 2.86
N ARG A 139 3.74 -10.43 2.04
CA ARG A 139 5.09 -9.98 2.42
C ARG A 139 5.59 -8.78 1.62
N PHE A 140 4.81 -8.38 0.61
CA PHE A 140 5.11 -7.27 -0.28
C PHE A 140 3.97 -6.26 -0.26
N ASN A 141 4.30 -5.02 -0.56
CA ASN A 141 3.34 -3.92 -0.67
C ASN A 141 3.48 -3.27 -2.03
N VAL A 142 2.36 -2.82 -2.58
CA VAL A 142 2.33 -1.90 -3.73
C VAL A 142 2.80 -0.53 -3.27
#